data_AF-A0A516AGY1-F1
#
_entry.id   AF-A0A516AGY1-F1
#
_cell.length_a   1.000
_cell.length_b   1.000
_cell.length_c   1.000
_cell.angle_alpha   90.00
_cell.angle_beta   90.00
_cell.angle_gamma   90.00
#
_symmetry.space_group_name_H-M   'P 1'
#
loop_
_entity.id
_entity.type
_entity.pdbx_description
1 polymer ?
#
loop_
_entity_poly.entity_id
_entity_poly.type
_entity_poly.pdbx_seq_one_letter_code
_entity_poly.pdbx_strand_id
1 'polypeptide(L)'
;GIGPKVADCVALFCLRQHECIPVDVHVWRITTRDYEPGLRLAKSLTPKVYEQVGDAFRSRFGTFAGWAHSLLFGAELSSEARARLPERLLREMDAFREEQKIAAKQ
;
A
#
# COMPACT_ATOMS: atom_id res chain seq x y z
N GLY A 1 4.14 -19.48 -11.02
CA GLY A 1 4.68 -18.55 -12.05
C GLY A 1 4.06 -17.18 -11.93
N ILE A 2 2.73 -17.08 -11.94
CA ILE A 2 1.98 -15.82 -11.77
C ILE A 2 1.11 -15.96 -10.51
N GLY A 3 1.27 -15.05 -9.55
CA GLY A 3 0.45 -14.97 -8.34
C GLY A 3 -0.49 -13.75 -8.37
N PRO A 4 -1.36 -13.59 -7.36
CA PRO A 4 -2.38 -12.53 -7.32
C PRO A 4 -1.82 -11.12 -7.58
N LYS A 5 -0.71 -10.77 -6.91
CA LYS A 5 -0.01 -9.49 -7.12
C LYS A 5 0.37 -9.24 -8.58
N VAL A 6 0.91 -10.25 -9.26
CA VAL A 6 1.35 -10.10 -10.64
C VAL A 6 0.15 -10.03 -11.58
N ALA A 7 -0.90 -10.82 -11.31
CA ALA A 7 -2.15 -10.74 -12.07
C ALA A 7 -2.79 -9.34 -11.96
N ASP A 8 -2.82 -8.76 -10.76
CA ASP A 8 -3.35 -7.41 -10.55
C ASP A 8 -2.48 -6.32 -11.21
N CYS A 9 -1.16 -6.49 -11.27
CA CYS A 9 -0.32 -5.58 -12.06
C CYS A 9 -0.74 -5.56 -13.54
N VAL A 10 -0.94 -6.75 -14.14
CA VAL A 10 -1.37 -6.85 -15.54
C VAL A 10 -2.78 -6.26 -15.70
N ALA A 11 -3.69 -6.56 -14.78
CA ALA A 11 -5.05 -6.05 -14.81
C ALA A 11 -5.09 -4.51 -14.77
N LEU A 12 -4.36 -3.91 -13.82
CA LEU A 12 -4.30 -2.46 -13.63
C LEU A 12 -3.64 -1.74 -14.81
N PHE A 13 -2.44 -2.18 -15.20
CA PHE A 13 -1.60 -1.43 -16.15
C PHE A 13 -1.87 -1.77 -17.62
N CYS A 14 -2.43 -2.95 -17.92
CA CYS A 14 -2.60 -3.42 -19.30
C CYS A 14 -4.06 -3.65 -19.69
N LEU A 15 -4.97 -3.92 -18.75
CA LEU A 15 -6.36 -4.33 -19.04
C LEU A 15 -7.41 -3.30 -18.58
N ARG A 16 -6.98 -2.08 -18.24
CA ARG A 16 -7.85 -0.98 -17.77
C ARG A 16 -8.71 -1.33 -16.55
N GLN A 17 -8.26 -2.27 -15.73
CA GLN A 17 -8.93 -2.58 -14.46
C GLN A 17 -8.45 -1.60 -13.38
N HIS A 18 -8.98 -0.38 -13.42
CA HIS A 18 -8.53 0.73 -12.56
C HIS A 18 -8.76 0.52 -11.06
N GLU A 19 -9.56 -0.48 -10.69
CA GLU A 19 -9.85 -0.88 -9.31
C GLU A 19 -8.95 -2.03 -8.80
N CYS A 20 -8.14 -2.65 -9.68
CA CYS A 20 -7.19 -3.70 -9.30
C CYS A 20 -6.01 -3.12 -8.53
N ILE A 21 -5.70 -3.74 -7.39
CA ILE A 21 -4.65 -3.27 -6.47
C ILE A 21 -3.58 -4.36 -6.37
N PRO A 22 -2.38 -4.16 -6.94
CA PRO A 22 -1.28 -5.10 -6.79
C PRO A 22 -0.71 -5.08 -5.37
N VAL A 23 -1.26 -5.86 -4.45
CA VAL A 23 -0.87 -5.82 -3.04
C VAL A 23 0.46 -6.56 -2.83
N ASP A 24 1.47 -5.83 -2.36
CA ASP A 24 2.71 -6.39 -1.84
C ASP A 24 2.96 -5.95 -0.39
N VAL A 25 4.15 -6.23 0.13
CA VAL A 25 4.53 -5.87 1.50
C VAL A 25 4.56 -4.35 1.74
N HIS A 26 4.85 -3.53 0.72
CA HIS A 26 4.85 -2.07 0.85
C HIS A 26 3.42 -1.54 0.89
N VAL A 27 2.56 -2.02 -0.01
CA VAL A 27 1.14 -1.65 -0.05
C VAL A 27 0.44 -2.05 1.23
N TRP A 28 0.73 -3.23 1.74
CA TRP A 28 0.22 -3.69 3.04
C TRP A 28 0.67 -2.75 4.17
N ARG A 29 1.95 -2.34 4.21
CA ARG A 29 2.46 -1.39 5.21
C ARG A 29 1.77 -0.04 5.15
N ILE A 30 1.60 0.54 3.95
CA ILE A 30 0.85 1.79 3.73
C ILE A 30 -0.55 1.65 4.33
N THR A 31 -1.24 0.55 4.00
CA THR A 31 -2.60 0.30 4.47
C THR A 31 -2.66 0.18 5.99
N THR A 32 -1.74 -0.54 6.61
CA THR A 32 -1.68 -0.69 8.07
C THR A 32 -1.33 0.60 8.80
N ARG A 33 -0.59 1.52 8.16
CA ARG A 33 -0.24 2.81 8.74
C ARG A 33 -1.40 3.80 8.65
N ASP A 34 -2.00 3.88 7.46
CA ASP A 34 -2.86 5.03 7.10
C ASP A 34 -4.35 4.73 7.16
N TYR A 35 -4.76 3.47 6.96
CA TYR A 35 -6.17 3.13 6.72
C TYR A 35 -6.72 2.09 7.70
N GLU A 36 -6.00 0.99 7.91
CA GLU A 36 -6.46 -0.17 8.68
C GLU A 36 -5.40 -0.66 9.68
N PRO A 37 -5.20 0.04 10.82
CA PRO A 37 -4.21 -0.34 11.83
C PRO A 37 -4.39 -1.76 12.38
N GLY A 38 -5.61 -2.29 12.37
CA GLY A 38 -5.93 -3.66 12.80
C GLY A 38 -5.23 -4.75 11.97
N LEU A 39 -4.89 -4.47 10.71
CA LEU A 39 -4.17 -5.42 9.86
C LEU A 39 -2.70 -5.62 10.29
N ARG A 40 -2.17 -4.79 11.20
CA ARG A 40 -0.83 -4.96 11.79
C ARG A 40 -0.72 -6.23 12.64
N LEU A 41 -1.84 -6.77 13.11
CA LEU A 41 -1.90 -8.03 13.87
C LEU A 41 -1.73 -9.27 12.98
N ALA A 42 -1.93 -9.15 11.67
CA ALA A 42 -1.75 -10.27 10.76
C ALA A 42 -0.27 -10.62 10.59
N LYS A 43 0.07 -11.91 10.73
CA LYS A 43 1.46 -12.40 10.65
C LYS A 43 1.99 -12.51 9.22
N SER A 44 1.10 -12.58 8.24
CA SER A 44 1.44 -12.74 6.83
C SER A 44 0.34 -12.23 5.91
N LEU A 45 0.73 -11.95 4.66
CA LEU A 45 -0.19 -11.55 3.59
C LEU A 45 -0.95 -12.78 3.06
N THR A 46 -1.91 -13.26 3.84
CA THR A 46 -2.84 -14.32 3.41
C THR A 46 -3.80 -13.79 2.33
N PRO A 47 -4.47 -14.65 1.55
CA PRO A 47 -5.46 -14.21 0.56
C PRO A 47 -6.56 -13.30 1.15
N LYS A 48 -6.99 -13.57 2.37
CA LYS A 48 -7.97 -12.73 3.08
C LYS A 48 -7.41 -11.33 3.39
N VAL A 49 -6.17 -11.25 3.89
CA VAL A 49 -5.52 -9.97 4.17
C VAL A 49 -5.26 -9.20 2.87
N TYR A 50 -4.88 -9.90 1.80
CA TYR A 50 -4.72 -9.32 0.47
C TYR A 50 -6.00 -8.65 -0.01
N GLU A 51 -7.14 -9.34 0.09
CA GLU A 51 -8.46 -8.80 -0.28
C GLU A 51 -8.85 -7.60 0.58
N GLN A 52 -8.68 -7.70 1.91
CA GLN A 52 -8.94 -6.60 2.84
C GLN A 52 -8.11 -5.35 2.53
N VAL A 53 -6.84 -5.51 2.17
CA VAL A 53 -6.01 -4.39 1.73
C VAL A 53 -6.57 -3.79 0.45
N GLY A 54 -6.92 -4.62 -0.54
CA GLY A 54 -7.56 -4.14 -1.77
C GLY A 54 -8.86 -3.36 -1.51
N ASP A 55 -9.70 -3.85 -0.60
CA ASP A 55 -10.96 -3.20 -0.21
C ASP A 55 -10.73 -1.87 0.51
N ALA A 56 -9.69 -1.75 1.34
CA ALA A 56 -9.33 -0.49 1.98
C ALA A 56 -9.00 0.60 0.94
N PHE A 57 -8.36 0.24 -0.17
CA PHE A 57 -8.14 1.18 -1.29
C PHE A 57 -9.43 1.45 -2.08
N ARG A 58 -10.19 0.41 -2.45
CA ARG A 58 -11.43 0.56 -3.24
C ARG A 58 -12.47 1.39 -2.52
N SER A 59 -12.70 1.14 -1.24
CA SER A 59 -13.65 1.89 -0.42
C SER A 59 -13.31 3.38 -0.30
N ARG A 60 -12.02 3.73 -0.38
CA ARG A 60 -11.53 5.11 -0.20
C ARG A 60 -11.37 5.89 -1.51
N PHE A 61 -10.89 5.23 -2.56
CA PHE A 61 -10.51 5.87 -3.82
C PHE A 61 -11.43 5.50 -5.00
N GLY A 62 -12.38 4.59 -4.78
CA GLY A 62 -13.37 4.18 -5.76
C GLY A 62 -12.74 3.63 -7.04
N THR A 63 -13.29 4.03 -8.18
CA THR A 63 -12.94 3.49 -9.51
C THR A 63 -11.47 3.66 -9.90
N PHE A 64 -10.76 4.61 -9.30
CA PHE A 64 -9.34 4.86 -9.60
C PHE A 64 -8.39 4.40 -8.48
N ALA A 65 -8.84 3.48 -7.63
CA ALA A 65 -8.07 2.98 -6.50
C ALA A 65 -6.69 2.43 -6.89
N GLY A 66 -6.56 1.76 -8.03
CA GLY A 66 -5.27 1.26 -8.53
C GLY A 66 -4.29 2.37 -8.89
N TRP A 67 -4.78 3.49 -9.42
CA TRP A 67 -3.95 4.68 -9.69
C TRP A 67 -3.52 5.39 -8.40
N ALA A 68 -4.43 5.54 -7.44
CA ALA A 68 -4.11 6.08 -6.12
C ALA A 68 -3.03 5.24 -5.42
N HIS A 69 -3.17 3.91 -5.48
CA HIS A 69 -2.15 2.96 -5.04
C HIS A 69 -0.79 3.24 -5.71
N SER A 70 -0.73 3.43 -7.03
CA SER A 70 0.53 3.69 -7.74
C SER A 70 1.24 4.95 -7.27
N LEU A 71 0.49 6.02 -6.99
CA LEU A 71 1.06 7.27 -6.46
C LEU A 71 1.62 7.08 -5.05
N LEU A 72 0.86 6.43 -4.16
CA LEU A 72 1.27 6.16 -2.78
C LEU A 72 2.48 5.22 -2.72
N PHE A 73 2.50 4.21 -3.59
CA PHE A 73 3.65 3.32 -3.73
C PHE A 73 4.89 4.06 -4.23
N GLY A 74 4.76 4.92 -5.24
CA GLY A 74 5.87 5.74 -5.74
C GLY A 74 6.45 6.68 -4.68
N ALA A 75 5.58 7.27 -3.85
CA ALA A 75 5.95 8.11 -2.71
C ALA A 75 6.78 7.37 -1.65
N GLU A 76 6.62 6.06 -1.50
CA GLU A 76 7.43 5.27 -0.56
C GLU A 76 8.84 4.97 -1.08
N LEU A 77 9.04 4.94 -2.40
CA LEU A 77 10.29 4.48 -3.03
C LEU A 77 11.23 5.62 -3.47
N SER A 78 10.71 6.72 -4.01
CA SER A 78 11.54 7.78 -4.59
C SER A 78 11.67 8.97 -3.64
N SER A 79 12.91 9.43 -3.42
CA SER A 79 13.21 10.68 -2.72
C SER A 79 12.57 11.89 -3.40
N GLU A 80 12.53 11.87 -4.73
CA GLU A 80 11.98 12.95 -5.55
C GLU A 80 10.44 13.00 -5.47
N ALA A 81 9.79 11.83 -5.50
CA ALA A 81 8.34 11.74 -5.30
C ALA A 81 7.97 12.13 -3.87
N ARG A 82 8.75 11.68 -2.88
CA ARG A 82 8.58 12.03 -1.48
C ARG A 82 8.71 13.54 -1.26
N ALA A 83 9.66 14.21 -1.91
CA ALA A 83 9.84 15.66 -1.81
C ALA A 83 8.63 16.49 -2.31
N ARG A 84 7.72 15.89 -3.09
CA ARG A 84 6.50 16.55 -3.58
C ARG A 84 5.31 16.38 -2.62
N LEU A 85 5.46 15.66 -1.52
CA LEU A 85 4.38 15.40 -0.57
C LEU A 85 4.23 16.54 0.45
N PRO A 86 3.00 16.78 0.96
CA PRO A 86 2.77 17.67 2.09
C PRO A 86 3.61 17.32 3.33
N GLU A 87 4.12 18.32 4.03
CA GLU A 87 5.01 18.15 5.19
C GLU A 87 4.39 17.28 6.31
N ARG A 88 3.08 17.42 6.53
CA ARG A 88 2.35 16.58 7.49
C ARG A 88 2.50 15.09 7.19
N LEU A 89 2.31 14.70 5.92
CA LEU A 89 2.40 13.30 5.51
C LEU A 89 3.83 12.78 5.64
N LEU A 90 4.83 13.61 5.34
CA LEU A 90 6.24 13.25 5.53
C LEU A 90 6.54 12.88 6.99
N ARG A 91 6.08 13.70 7.93
CA ARG A 91 6.24 13.45 9.38
C ARG A 91 5.57 12.14 9.81
N GLU A 92 4.34 11.89 9.36
CA GLU A 92 3.61 10.65 9.64
C GLU A 92 4.34 9.41 9.06
N MET A 93 4.86 9.51 7.84
CA MET A 93 5.66 8.45 7.20
C MET A 93 6.98 8.17 7.96
N ASP A 94 7.69 9.20 8.41
CA ASP A 94 8.97 9.07 9.13
C ASP A 94 8.78 8.48 10.53
N ALA A 95 7.76 8.94 11.28
CA ALA A 95 7.43 8.38 12.59
C ALA A 95 7.17 6.87 12.51
N PHE A 96 6.38 6.42 11.53
CA PHE A 96 6.12 5.00 11.34
C PHE A 96 7.37 4.20 10.97
N ARG A 97 8.27 4.75 10.15
CA ARG A 97 9.54 4.09 9.81
C ARG A 97 10.40 3.86 11.07
N GLU A 98 10.44 4.82 11.98
CA GLU A 98 11.15 4.67 13.25
C GLU A 98 10.49 3.64 14.18
N GLU A 99 9.17 3.65 14.32
CA GLU A 99 8.46 2.61 15.08
C GLU A 99 8.78 1.19 14.57
N GLN A 100 8.83 1.02 13.25
CA GLN A 100 9.13 -0.27 12.63
C GLN A 100 10.59 -0.69 12.88
N LYS A 101 11.54 0.26 12.86
CA LYS A 101 12.94 -0.01 13.22
C LYS A 101 13.08 -0.42 14.69
N ILE A 102 12.31 0.21 15.58
CA ILE A 102 12.29 -0.14 17.01
C ILE A 102 11.71 -1.55 17.18
N ALA A 103 10.58 -1.84 16.55
CA ALA A 103 9.93 -3.15 16.63
C ALA A 103 10.78 -4.29 16.04
N ALA A 104 11.60 -4.01 15.02
CA ALA A 104 12.49 -5.02 14.42
C ALA A 104 13.79 -5.28 15.21
N LYS A 105 14.12 -4.42 16.19
CA LYS A 105 15.30 -4.58 17.06
C LYS A 105 15.00 -5.31 18.38
N GLN A 106 13.72 -5.53 18.68
CA GLN A 106 13.24 -6.32 19.82
C GLN A 106 12.98 -7.76 19.37
#